data_AF-A0A183U2B3-F1
#
_entry.id   AF-A0A183U2B3-F1
#
_cell.length_a   1.000
_cell.length_b   1.000
_cell.length_c   1.000
_cell.angle_alpha   90.00
_cell.angle_beta   90.00
_cell.angle_gamma   90.00
#
_symmetry.space_group_name_H-M   'P 1'
#
loop_
_entity.id
_entity.type
_entity.pdbx_description
1 polymer ?
#
loop_
_entity_poly.entity_id
_entity_poly.type
_entity_poly.pdbx_seq_one_letter_code
_entity_poly.pdbx_strand_id
1 'polypeptide(L)'
;MSWEYYKRITLVIHVDYSYLDDTILYQVNTWDGPVSLAIVLSAINLKEAFFATKEKGNHESAGFVCNLPNSKCIYHRIPIKVLRYAAITKEKLSVHLIYRWPVGCEKTNLEPDVPLPSVALYPANVARNVARMVIFISQIIAILFQLSRSKYLLIADYAHIFSINFESQMLKLAEDVLERDPKTVLVFRIFEAKANASSVPRDRRTLYESYKKGEAIVFHGRYNPGAHTIPNLDGWFKRNITYDQPALSFTLP
;
A
#
# COMPACT_ATOMS: atom_id res chain seq x y z
N MET A 1 23.97 -21.28 3.37
CA MET A 1 22.89 -20.98 2.40
C MET A 1 22.66 -19.48 2.44
N SER A 2 23.21 -18.71 1.49
CA SER A 2 22.95 -17.27 1.43
C SER A 2 21.59 -17.05 0.79
N TRP A 3 20.69 -16.37 1.50
CA TRP A 3 19.38 -16.01 0.98
C TRP A 3 19.56 -14.87 -0.04
N GLU A 4 19.23 -15.12 -1.32
CA GLU A 4 19.26 -14.06 -2.34
C GLU A 4 18.00 -13.20 -2.27
N TYR A 5 18.21 -11.92 -1.94
CA TYR A 5 17.18 -10.90 -2.07
C TYR A 5 17.11 -10.40 -3.51
N TYR A 6 15.91 -10.16 -4.01
CA TYR A 6 15.72 -9.38 -5.23
C TYR A 6 16.07 -7.93 -4.94
N LYS A 7 16.96 -7.35 -5.75
CA LYS A 7 17.29 -5.92 -5.76
C LYS A 7 16.12 -5.12 -6.32
N ARG A 8 15.07 -4.97 -5.51
CA ARG A 8 13.80 -4.33 -5.86
C ARG A 8 13.29 -3.55 -4.65
N ILE A 9 12.36 -2.63 -4.90
CA ILE A 9 11.61 -1.93 -3.86
C ILE A 9 10.18 -2.46 -3.86
N THR A 10 9.70 -2.96 -2.72
CA THR A 10 8.27 -3.28 -2.54
C THR A 10 7.52 -2.06 -2.02
N LEU A 11 6.44 -1.70 -2.71
CA LEU A 11 5.49 -0.69 -2.25
C LEU A 11 4.59 -1.29 -1.18
N VAL A 12 4.60 -0.70 0.01
CA VAL A 12 3.82 -1.11 1.17
C VAL A 12 2.74 -0.08 1.41
N ILE A 13 1.49 -0.49 1.22
CA ILE A 13 0.30 0.36 1.32
C ILE A 13 -0.75 -0.32 2.20
N HIS A 14 -1.66 0.48 2.75
CA HIS A 14 -2.78 -0.02 3.52
C HIS A 14 -4.02 0.84 3.32
N VAL A 15 -5.20 0.22 3.38
CA VAL A 15 -6.48 0.89 3.14
C VAL A 15 -7.58 0.30 4.02
N ASP A 16 -8.56 1.11 4.40
CA ASP A 16 -9.83 0.61 4.91
C ASP A 16 -10.68 0.13 3.72
N TYR A 17 -11.36 -1.00 3.86
CA TYR A 17 -12.14 -1.58 2.77
C TYR A 17 -13.21 -0.65 2.19
N SER A 18 -13.77 0.26 3.00
CA SER A 18 -14.75 1.25 2.51
C SER A 18 -14.14 2.25 1.52
N TYR A 19 -12.83 2.47 1.57
CA TYR A 19 -12.07 3.32 0.66
C TYR A 19 -11.41 2.54 -0.48
N LEU A 20 -11.57 1.21 -0.53
CA LEU A 20 -11.01 0.40 -1.60
C LEU A 20 -11.84 0.56 -2.88
N ASP A 21 -11.20 1.13 -3.90
CA ASP A 21 -11.76 1.32 -5.24
C ASP A 21 -10.73 0.95 -6.33
N ASP A 22 -11.06 1.27 -7.59
CA ASP A 22 -10.24 0.93 -8.75
C ASP A 22 -8.92 1.74 -8.83
N THR A 23 -8.67 2.70 -7.91
CA THR A 23 -7.39 3.40 -7.77
C THR A 23 -6.24 2.43 -7.51
N ILE A 24 -6.50 1.31 -6.83
CA ILE A 24 -5.48 0.27 -6.61
C ILE A 24 -4.93 -0.28 -7.92
N LEU A 25 -5.78 -0.44 -8.94
CA LEU A 25 -5.34 -0.92 -10.25
C LEU A 25 -4.41 0.09 -10.91
N TYR A 26 -4.72 1.37 -10.78
CA TYR A 26 -3.86 2.43 -11.32
C TYR A 26 -2.53 2.50 -10.58
N GLN A 27 -2.54 2.39 -9.24
CA GLN A 27 -1.33 2.37 -8.44
C GLN A 27 -0.44 1.16 -8.77
N VAL A 28 -1.02 -0.05 -8.82
CA VAL A 28 -0.29 -1.28 -9.16
C VAL A 28 0.24 -1.24 -10.59
N ASN A 29 -0.53 -0.73 -11.55
CA ASN A 29 -0.08 -0.64 -12.94
C ASN A 29 1.09 0.33 -13.10
N THR A 30 1.13 1.39 -12.30
CA THR A 30 2.08 2.48 -12.49
C THR A 30 3.28 2.47 -11.54
N TRP A 31 3.30 1.56 -10.56
CA TRP A 31 4.47 1.25 -9.73
C TRP A 31 5.26 0.12 -10.38
N ASP A 32 6.54 0.25 -10.68
CA ASP A 32 7.26 -0.80 -11.44
C ASP A 32 7.61 -2.05 -10.62
N GLY A 33 7.56 -1.94 -9.28
CA GLY A 33 7.91 -2.99 -8.33
C GLY A 33 6.75 -3.89 -7.86
N PRO A 34 7.03 -4.81 -6.94
CA PRO A 34 6.00 -5.53 -6.19
C PRO A 34 5.20 -4.58 -5.28
N VAL A 35 3.96 -4.93 -5.00
CA VAL A 35 3.05 -4.20 -4.10
C VAL A 35 2.53 -5.15 -3.02
N SER A 36 2.60 -4.74 -1.76
CA SER A 36 1.94 -5.38 -0.63
C SER A 36 0.87 -4.44 -0.06
N LEU A 37 -0.36 -4.92 -0.02
CA LEU A 37 -1.53 -4.18 0.41
C LEU A 37 -2.17 -4.85 1.64
N ALA A 38 -2.31 -4.11 2.73
CA ALA A 38 -3.21 -4.48 3.82
C ALA A 38 -4.58 -3.81 3.66
N ILE A 39 -5.64 -4.61 3.76
CA ILE A 39 -7.03 -4.15 3.71
C ILE A 39 -7.65 -4.40 5.08
N VAL A 40 -8.09 -3.34 5.74
CA VAL A 40 -8.81 -3.41 7.01
C VAL A 40 -10.30 -3.56 6.72
N LEU A 41 -10.90 -4.64 7.19
CA LEU A 41 -12.33 -4.90 7.12
C LEU A 41 -12.97 -4.47 8.44
N SER A 42 -13.93 -3.54 8.37
CA SER A 42 -14.83 -3.27 9.48
C SER A 42 -15.72 -4.48 9.75
N ALA A 43 -16.32 -4.53 10.94
CA ALA A 43 -17.23 -5.61 11.26
C ALA A 43 -18.51 -5.61 10.39
N ILE A 44 -18.93 -4.43 9.89
CA ILE A 44 -20.05 -4.30 8.94
C ILE A 44 -19.68 -4.95 7.61
N ASN A 45 -18.47 -4.65 7.12
CA ASN A 45 -17.93 -5.24 5.88
C ASN A 45 -17.78 -6.76 6.01
N LEU A 46 -17.44 -7.26 7.21
CA LEU A 46 -17.47 -8.69 7.49
C LEU A 46 -18.89 -9.24 7.39
N LYS A 47 -19.88 -8.65 8.07
CA LYS A 47 -21.27 -9.11 8.01
C LYS A 47 -21.78 -9.16 6.56
N GLU A 48 -21.53 -8.15 5.75
CA GLU A 48 -21.89 -8.17 4.32
C GLU A 48 -21.20 -9.30 3.56
N ALA A 49 -19.88 -9.47 3.76
CA ALA A 49 -19.12 -10.55 3.15
C ALA A 49 -19.60 -11.94 3.59
N PHE A 50 -20.14 -12.08 4.82
CA PHE A 50 -20.69 -13.32 5.36
C PHE A 50 -22.16 -13.56 4.97
N PHE A 51 -23.03 -12.56 4.99
CA PHE A 51 -24.47 -12.75 4.75
C PHE A 51 -24.86 -12.75 3.28
N ALA A 52 -24.11 -12.08 2.41
CA ALA A 52 -24.26 -12.22 0.96
C ALA A 52 -24.02 -13.67 0.47
N THR A 53 -23.46 -14.53 1.33
CA THR A 53 -23.19 -15.95 1.05
C THR A 53 -24.38 -16.88 1.26
N LYS A 54 -25.37 -16.48 2.08
CA LYS A 54 -26.51 -17.34 2.40
C LYS A 54 -27.56 -17.39 1.29
N GLU A 55 -27.62 -16.37 0.44
CA GLU A 55 -28.60 -16.27 -0.65
C GLU A 55 -28.09 -16.81 -2.00
N LYS A 56 -26.78 -16.92 -2.21
CA LYS A 56 -26.20 -17.39 -3.48
C LYS A 56 -25.53 -18.75 -3.32
N GLY A 57 -26.36 -19.79 -3.36
CA GLY A 57 -25.93 -21.19 -3.51
C GLY A 57 -25.41 -21.48 -4.92
N ASN A 58 -24.26 -20.90 -5.30
CA ASN A 58 -23.37 -21.48 -6.31
C ASN A 58 -22.01 -20.74 -6.42
N HIS A 59 -20.96 -21.56 -6.43
CA HIS A 59 -19.60 -21.45 -6.98
C HIS A 59 -18.68 -20.23 -6.71
N GLU A 60 -17.47 -20.61 -6.27
CA GLU A 60 -16.15 -20.01 -6.57
C GLU A 60 -15.82 -18.63 -5.98
N SER A 61 -15.31 -18.63 -4.75
CA SER A 61 -13.96 -18.18 -4.37
C SER A 61 -13.86 -17.98 -2.85
N ALA A 62 -13.58 -19.06 -2.13
CA ALA A 62 -13.29 -19.04 -0.70
C ALA A 62 -11.81 -18.68 -0.50
N GLY A 63 -11.52 -17.65 0.30
CA GLY A 63 -10.16 -17.42 0.79
C GLY A 63 -9.91 -18.15 2.08
N PHE A 64 -8.67 -18.57 2.28
CA PHE A 64 -8.24 -19.16 3.53
C PHE A 64 -7.60 -18.08 4.40
N VAL A 65 -8.14 -17.86 5.59
CA VAL A 65 -7.42 -17.15 6.66
C VAL A 65 -7.07 -18.19 7.72
N CYS A 66 -5.79 -18.57 7.76
CA CYS A 66 -5.26 -19.56 8.69
C CYS A 66 -4.62 -18.86 9.89
N ASN A 67 -5.04 -19.21 11.12
CA ASN A 67 -4.29 -18.87 12.33
C ASN A 67 -3.29 -20.00 12.62
N LEU A 68 -2.00 -19.68 12.64
CA LEU A 68 -0.93 -20.57 13.12
C LEU A 68 -0.79 -20.48 14.66
N PRO A 69 -0.36 -21.55 15.38
CA PRO A 69 -0.01 -22.89 14.93
C PRO A 69 -1.05 -23.99 15.28
N ASN A 70 -2.12 -23.69 16.04
CA ASN A 70 -3.02 -24.72 16.59
C ASN A 70 -4.51 -24.58 16.22
N SER A 71 -4.86 -23.84 15.17
CA SER A 71 -6.25 -23.43 14.94
C SER A 71 -6.80 -23.87 13.59
N LYS A 72 -7.95 -24.57 13.65
CA LYS A 72 -8.82 -24.92 12.52
C LYS A 72 -8.94 -23.75 11.54
N CYS A 73 -8.68 -23.98 10.26
CA CYS A 73 -8.90 -22.99 9.20
C CYS A 73 -10.40 -22.67 9.12
N ILE A 74 -10.76 -21.39 9.29
CA ILE A 74 -12.14 -20.93 9.08
C ILE A 74 -12.22 -20.41 7.64
N TYR A 75 -13.11 -20.99 6.84
CA TYR A 75 -13.39 -20.54 5.47
C TYR A 75 -14.03 -19.15 5.51
N HIS A 76 -13.32 -18.14 5.01
CA HIS A 76 -13.84 -16.79 4.86
C HIS A 76 -13.94 -16.46 3.37
N ARG A 77 -15.12 -16.11 2.85
CA ARG A 77 -15.19 -15.61 1.47
C ARG A 77 -14.51 -14.26 1.38
N ILE A 78 -13.54 -14.15 0.49
CA ILE A 78 -12.84 -12.89 0.21
C ILE A 78 -13.85 -11.95 -0.46
N PRO A 79 -13.87 -10.64 -0.12
CA PRO A 79 -14.75 -9.70 -0.79
C PRO A 79 -14.53 -9.70 -2.32
N ILE A 80 -15.60 -9.73 -3.11
CA ILE A 80 -15.57 -9.86 -4.58
C ILE A 80 -14.64 -8.83 -5.25
N LYS A 81 -14.62 -7.59 -4.76
CA LYS A 81 -13.73 -6.53 -5.26
C LYS A 81 -12.25 -6.95 -5.22
N VAL A 82 -11.82 -7.60 -4.13
CA VAL A 82 -10.42 -8.02 -3.94
C VAL A 82 -10.03 -9.13 -4.92
N LEU A 83 -10.94 -10.08 -5.15
CA LEU A 83 -10.74 -11.16 -6.12
C LEU A 83 -10.65 -10.64 -7.56
N ARG A 84 -11.48 -9.66 -7.91
CA ARG A 84 -11.40 -8.96 -9.20
C ARG A 84 -10.03 -8.33 -9.41
N TYR A 85 -9.47 -7.68 -8.38
CA TYR A 85 -8.16 -7.06 -8.49
C TYR A 85 -7.04 -8.08 -8.64
N ALA A 86 -7.07 -9.18 -7.87
CA ALA A 86 -6.08 -10.26 -7.97
C ALA A 86 -5.98 -10.83 -9.40
N ALA A 87 -7.11 -10.99 -10.09
CA ALA A 87 -7.13 -11.48 -11.47
C ALA A 87 -6.44 -10.51 -12.46
N ILE A 88 -6.50 -9.20 -12.21
CA ILE A 88 -5.94 -8.16 -13.08
C ILE A 88 -4.46 -7.92 -12.77
N THR A 89 -4.10 -7.90 -11.50
CA THR A 89 -2.76 -7.51 -11.04
C THR A 89 -1.74 -8.66 -11.07
N LYS A 90 -2.18 -9.89 -11.36
CA LYS A 90 -1.35 -11.10 -11.40
C LYS A 90 -0.46 -11.19 -10.14
N GLU A 91 0.80 -11.58 -10.32
CA GLU A 91 1.80 -11.77 -9.26
C GLU A 91 2.35 -10.47 -8.66
N LYS A 92 1.93 -9.30 -9.15
CA LYS A 92 2.49 -8.01 -8.71
C LYS A 92 1.92 -7.50 -7.39
N LEU A 93 0.71 -7.94 -7.02
CA LEU A 93 -0.01 -7.49 -5.84
C LEU A 93 -0.20 -8.65 -4.86
N SER A 94 0.31 -8.48 -3.64
CA SER A 94 -0.02 -9.32 -2.49
C SER A 94 -1.03 -8.59 -1.60
N VAL A 95 -2.09 -9.28 -1.17
CA VAL A 95 -3.18 -8.69 -0.38
C VAL A 95 -3.31 -9.40 0.96
N HIS A 96 -3.43 -8.63 2.04
CA HIS A 96 -3.64 -9.09 3.39
C HIS A 96 -4.95 -8.53 3.93
N LEU A 97 -5.85 -9.40 4.36
CA LEU A 97 -7.10 -8.99 4.99
C LEU A 97 -6.91 -8.96 6.50
N ILE A 98 -7.26 -7.84 7.12
CA ILE A 98 -7.18 -7.64 8.57
C ILE A 98 -8.57 -7.30 9.04
N TYR A 99 -9.01 -7.97 10.09
CA TYR A 99 -10.28 -7.66 10.70
C TYR A 99 -10.20 -7.84 12.21
N ARG A 100 -11.00 -7.06 12.93
CA ARG A 100 -11.20 -7.28 14.35
C ARG A 100 -12.41 -8.16 14.53
N TRP A 101 -12.19 -9.36 15.04
CA TRP A 101 -13.29 -10.24 15.37
C TRP A 101 -13.99 -9.77 16.67
N PRO A 102 -15.30 -9.50 16.65
CA PRO A 102 -15.97 -8.86 17.78
C PRO A 102 -16.14 -9.77 19.00
N VAL A 103 -16.11 -11.10 18.82
CA VAL A 103 -16.36 -12.08 19.88
C VAL A 103 -15.11 -12.85 20.34
N GLY A 104 -13.92 -12.40 19.93
CA GLY A 104 -12.63 -13.02 20.27
C GLY A 104 -12.27 -14.27 19.45
N CYS A 105 -10.98 -14.55 19.28
CA CYS A 105 -10.45 -15.56 18.33
C CYS A 105 -10.89 -17.01 18.60
N GLU A 106 -11.49 -17.30 19.76
CA GLU A 106 -11.91 -18.64 20.17
C GLU A 106 -13.32 -19.02 19.68
N LYS A 107 -14.17 -18.02 19.39
CA LYS A 107 -15.54 -18.25 18.92
C LYS A 107 -15.60 -18.17 17.41
N THR A 108 -16.03 -19.26 16.76
CA THR A 108 -16.03 -19.39 15.30
C THR A 108 -17.24 -18.77 14.60
N ASN A 109 -18.33 -18.49 15.34
CA ASN A 109 -19.59 -18.05 14.76
C ASN A 109 -19.94 -16.63 15.23
N LEU A 110 -20.28 -15.76 14.29
CA LEU A 110 -20.98 -14.51 14.58
C LEU A 110 -22.46 -14.85 14.80
N GLU A 111 -22.95 -14.65 16.02
CA GLU A 111 -24.39 -14.62 16.23
C GLU A 111 -24.99 -13.40 15.48
N PRO A 112 -26.19 -13.54 14.88
CA PRO A 112 -26.81 -12.47 14.08
C PRO A 112 -26.89 -11.12 14.82
N ASP A 113 -27.09 -11.20 16.14
CA ASP A 113 -27.43 -10.07 17.00
C ASP A 113 -26.23 -9.46 17.74
N VAL A 114 -25.00 -9.90 17.45
CA VAL A 114 -23.82 -9.25 18.05
C VAL A 114 -23.79 -7.78 17.59
N PRO A 115 -23.89 -6.80 18.53
CA PRO A 115 -23.78 -5.39 18.21
C PRO A 115 -22.38 -5.15 17.69
N LEU A 116 -22.28 -4.69 16.45
CA LEU A 116 -21.00 -4.30 15.91
C LEU A 116 -20.68 -2.89 16.38
N PRO A 117 -19.44 -2.62 16.83
CA PRO A 117 -19.06 -1.26 17.15
C PRO A 117 -19.30 -0.37 15.93
N SER A 118 -20.08 0.70 16.11
CA SER A 118 -20.46 1.66 15.06
C SER A 118 -19.27 2.42 14.49
N VAL A 119 -18.16 2.46 15.23
CA VAL A 119 -16.91 3.10 14.82
C VAL A 119 -15.87 2.00 14.60
N ALA A 120 -15.62 1.68 13.33
CA ALA A 120 -14.44 0.93 12.96
C ALA A 120 -13.22 1.82 13.20
N LEU A 121 -12.54 1.62 14.33
CA LEU A 121 -11.25 2.26 14.57
C LEU A 121 -10.27 1.72 13.53
N TYR A 122 -9.82 2.56 12.60
CA TYR A 122 -8.85 2.15 11.56
C TYR A 122 -7.45 2.01 12.17
N PRO A 123 -6.91 0.79 12.36
CA PRO A 123 -5.67 0.57 13.07
C PRO A 123 -4.50 0.74 12.10
N ALA A 124 -4.25 1.96 11.62
CA ALA A 124 -3.27 2.25 10.57
C ALA A 124 -1.88 1.65 10.84
N ASN A 125 -1.40 1.71 12.08
CA ASN A 125 -0.10 1.12 12.46
C ASN A 125 -0.09 -0.41 12.37
N VAL A 126 -1.18 -1.08 12.74
CA VAL A 126 -1.32 -2.54 12.60
C VAL A 126 -1.38 -2.89 11.12
N ALA A 127 -2.19 -2.18 10.33
CA ALA A 127 -2.34 -2.42 8.91
C ALA A 127 -1.00 -2.27 8.16
N ARG A 128 -0.28 -1.18 8.44
CA ARG A 128 1.08 -0.96 7.93
C ARG A 128 2.03 -2.07 8.35
N ASN A 129 2.04 -2.46 9.62
CA ASN A 129 2.91 -3.53 10.08
C ASN A 129 2.59 -4.86 9.40
N VAL A 130 1.32 -5.22 9.23
CA VAL A 130 0.92 -6.44 8.51
C VAL A 130 1.34 -6.37 7.03
N ALA A 131 1.14 -5.24 6.35
CA ALA A 131 1.65 -5.05 4.99
C ALA A 131 3.19 -5.14 4.92
N ARG A 132 3.91 -4.81 6.01
CA ARG A 132 5.36 -5.05 6.15
C ARG A 132 5.71 -6.49 6.52
N MET A 133 4.86 -7.20 7.26
CA MET A 133 5.19 -8.53 7.81
C MET A 133 5.36 -9.59 6.73
N VAL A 134 4.77 -9.39 5.56
CA VAL A 134 4.98 -10.27 4.39
C VAL A 134 6.34 -10.04 3.70
N ILE A 135 7.15 -9.12 4.24
CA ILE A 135 8.59 -9.03 3.98
C ILE A 135 9.44 -9.76 5.04
N PHE A 136 8.89 -10.14 6.20
CA PHE A 136 9.66 -10.62 7.37
C PHE A 136 9.22 -11.95 8.01
N ILE A 137 8.36 -12.73 7.38
CA ILE A 137 8.10 -14.13 7.76
C ILE A 137 8.96 -14.96 6.78
N SER A 138 9.89 -15.84 7.13
CA SER A 138 9.72 -17.04 7.94
C SER A 138 11.08 -17.76 8.05
N GLN A 139 11.33 -18.44 9.16
CA GLN A 139 12.34 -19.51 9.22
C GLN A 139 11.70 -20.90 9.00
N ILE A 140 10.37 -21.04 8.88
CA ILE A 140 9.70 -22.37 8.84
C ILE A 140 8.63 -22.52 7.73
N ILE A 141 8.07 -21.44 7.16
CA ILE A 141 6.98 -21.48 6.15
C ILE A 141 7.47 -20.95 4.79
N ALA A 142 8.74 -21.18 4.46
CA ALA A 142 9.34 -20.68 3.21
C ALA A 142 9.02 -21.55 1.97
N ILE A 143 8.34 -22.70 2.12
CA ILE A 143 8.21 -23.69 1.03
C ILE A 143 6.97 -23.47 0.14
N LEU A 144 5.93 -22.74 0.58
CA LEU A 144 4.66 -22.73 -0.15
C LEU A 144 4.05 -21.36 -0.50
N PHE A 145 4.60 -20.24 -0.03
CA PHE A 145 4.10 -18.91 -0.40
C PHE A 145 5.26 -18.01 -0.81
N GLN A 146 5.30 -17.58 -2.07
CA GLN A 146 6.31 -16.67 -2.58
C GLN A 146 6.13 -15.28 -1.96
N LEU A 147 6.92 -14.99 -0.92
CA LEU A 147 7.00 -13.70 -0.24
C LEU A 147 7.88 -12.74 -1.03
N SER A 148 7.63 -11.43 -0.97
CA SER A 148 8.42 -10.44 -1.69
C SER A 148 9.84 -10.38 -1.12
N ARG A 149 10.81 -11.05 -1.76
CA ARG A 149 12.24 -11.05 -1.36
C ARG A 149 12.94 -9.72 -1.66
N SER A 150 12.23 -8.60 -1.65
CA SER A 150 12.78 -7.30 -2.02
C SER A 150 13.71 -6.78 -0.93
N LYS A 151 14.89 -6.31 -1.33
CA LYS A 151 15.89 -5.74 -0.40
C LYS A 151 15.40 -4.44 0.26
N TYR A 152 14.55 -3.68 -0.41
CA TYR A 152 14.10 -2.36 0.03
C TYR A 152 12.59 -2.25 0.09
N LEU A 153 12.11 -1.32 0.94
CA LEU A 153 10.70 -1.04 1.15
C LEU A 153 10.41 0.44 0.97
N LEU A 154 9.27 0.74 0.37
CA LEU A 154 8.70 2.08 0.34
C LEU A 154 7.32 2.03 1.00
N ILE A 155 7.13 2.83 2.04
CA ILE A 155 5.84 2.97 2.73
C ILE A 155 5.13 4.21 2.20
N ALA A 156 3.87 4.06 1.82
CA ALA A 156 3.07 5.13 1.26
C ALA A 156 1.59 4.97 1.62
N ASP A 157 0.84 6.06 1.42
CA ASP A 157 -0.61 6.04 1.51
C ASP A 157 -1.22 5.44 0.24
N TYR A 158 -2.41 4.87 0.38
CA TYR A 158 -3.16 4.25 -0.71
C TYR A 158 -3.36 5.17 -1.92
N ALA A 159 -3.55 6.47 -1.69
CA ALA A 159 -3.79 7.45 -2.75
C ALA A 159 -2.51 7.95 -3.46
N HIS A 160 -1.31 7.55 -3.02
CA HIS A 160 -0.08 8.01 -3.65
C HIS A 160 0.13 7.40 -5.04
N ILE A 161 0.24 8.28 -6.04
CA ILE A 161 0.62 7.95 -7.41
C ILE A 161 2.05 8.44 -7.63
N PHE A 162 2.95 7.55 -8.04
CA PHE A 162 4.38 7.83 -8.17
C PHE A 162 4.73 8.47 -9.52
N SER A 163 5.96 8.92 -9.72
CA SER A 163 6.41 9.35 -11.06
C SER A 163 6.67 8.14 -11.97
N ILE A 164 6.77 8.36 -13.28
CA ILE A 164 7.23 7.31 -14.21
C ILE A 164 8.63 6.84 -13.81
N ASN A 165 8.87 5.52 -13.85
CA ASN A 165 10.16 4.89 -13.52
C ASN A 165 10.62 5.09 -12.07
N PHE A 166 9.75 5.54 -11.16
CA PHE A 166 10.14 5.94 -9.81
C PHE A 166 10.86 4.83 -9.03
N GLU A 167 10.36 3.58 -9.08
CA GLU A 167 11.01 2.46 -8.37
C GLU A 167 12.44 2.24 -8.88
N SER A 168 12.63 2.17 -10.20
CA SER A 168 13.94 1.97 -10.81
C SER A 168 14.92 3.10 -10.52
N GLN A 169 14.44 4.34 -10.45
CA GLN A 169 15.24 5.50 -10.10
C GLN A 169 15.65 5.45 -8.63
N MET A 170 14.69 5.26 -7.73
CA MET A 170 14.96 5.17 -6.29
C MET A 170 15.82 3.96 -5.95
N LEU A 171 15.72 2.86 -6.67
CA LEU A 171 16.54 1.66 -6.42
C LEU A 171 18.03 1.98 -6.55
N LYS A 172 18.43 2.76 -7.55
CA LYS A 172 19.82 3.20 -7.73
C LYS A 172 20.33 4.02 -6.54
N LEU A 173 19.48 4.93 -6.02
CA LEU A 173 19.83 5.71 -4.82
C LEU A 173 19.83 4.85 -3.56
N ALA A 174 18.89 3.93 -3.44
CA ALA A 174 18.80 3.04 -2.28
C ALA A 174 20.01 2.11 -2.19
N GLU A 175 20.46 1.56 -3.32
CA GLU A 175 21.69 0.75 -3.37
C GLU A 175 22.91 1.57 -2.96
N ASP A 176 23.07 2.80 -3.42
CA ASP A 176 24.22 3.62 -3.01
C ASP A 176 24.13 4.07 -1.54
N VAL A 177 23.00 4.63 -1.11
CA VAL A 177 22.88 5.27 0.21
C VAL A 177 22.70 4.24 1.32
N LEU A 178 21.81 3.26 1.14
CA LEU A 178 21.45 2.32 2.21
C LEU A 178 22.45 1.18 2.35
N GLU A 179 23.27 0.88 1.33
CA GLU A 179 24.41 -0.02 1.51
C GLU A 179 25.53 0.65 2.30
N ARG A 180 25.74 1.96 2.12
CA ARG A 180 26.72 2.73 2.89
C ARG A 180 26.28 2.98 4.32
N ASP A 181 25.02 3.33 4.53
CA ASP A 181 24.43 3.49 5.86
C ASP A 181 23.02 2.85 5.94
N PRO A 182 22.92 1.60 6.40
CA PRO A 182 21.66 0.87 6.49
C PRO A 182 20.64 1.46 7.48
N LYS A 183 21.04 2.41 8.33
CA LYS A 183 20.14 3.08 9.29
C LYS A 183 19.55 4.37 8.72
N THR A 184 19.93 4.76 7.51
CA THR A 184 19.35 5.92 6.83
C THR A 184 17.93 5.62 6.34
N VAL A 185 17.07 6.64 6.39
CA VAL A 185 15.74 6.63 5.77
C VAL A 185 15.72 7.65 4.65
N LEU A 186 15.33 7.22 3.45
CA LEU A 186 15.09 8.10 2.32
C LEU A 186 13.63 8.56 2.33
N VAL A 187 13.43 9.87 2.19
CA VAL A 187 12.10 10.49 2.08
C VAL A 187 11.96 11.16 0.71
N PHE A 188 10.74 11.21 0.20
CA PHE A 188 10.44 11.82 -1.09
C PHE A 188 9.40 12.94 -0.92
N ARG A 189 9.37 13.85 -1.90
CA ARG A 189 8.45 14.99 -1.93
C ARG A 189 7.05 14.52 -2.34
N ILE A 190 6.02 15.02 -1.65
CA ILE A 190 4.62 14.69 -1.90
C ILE A 190 3.88 15.95 -2.32
N PHE A 191 3.03 15.81 -3.33
CA PHE A 191 2.15 16.86 -3.83
C PHE A 191 0.72 16.33 -3.89
N GLU A 192 -0.25 17.18 -3.58
CA GLU A 192 -1.67 16.93 -3.75
C GLU A 192 -2.12 17.57 -5.07
N ALA A 193 -2.66 16.76 -5.99
CA ALA A 193 -3.20 17.23 -7.24
C ALA A 193 -4.74 17.18 -7.22
N LYS A 194 -5.40 18.23 -7.76
CA LYS A 194 -6.84 18.25 -8.05
C LYS A 194 -7.13 17.43 -9.30
N ALA A 195 -6.88 16.13 -9.22
CA ALA A 195 -6.94 15.22 -10.35
C ALA A 195 -7.37 13.83 -9.88
N ASN A 196 -8.11 13.13 -10.72
CA ASN A 196 -8.32 11.69 -10.54
C ASN A 196 -7.00 10.97 -10.81
N ALA A 197 -6.84 9.74 -10.28
CA ALA A 197 -5.59 8.96 -10.41
C ALA A 197 -5.02 8.93 -11.83
N SER A 198 -5.87 8.81 -12.85
CA SER A 198 -5.49 8.77 -14.27
C SER A 198 -4.95 10.08 -14.86
N SER A 199 -5.10 11.19 -14.15
CA SER A 199 -4.75 12.55 -14.60
C SER A 199 -3.73 13.25 -13.70
N VAL A 200 -3.22 12.55 -12.68
CA VAL A 200 -2.18 13.09 -11.78
C VAL A 200 -0.88 13.27 -12.57
N PRO A 201 -0.16 14.39 -12.42
CA PRO A 201 1.14 14.58 -13.06
C PRO A 201 2.15 13.49 -12.68
N ARG A 202 2.83 12.93 -13.69
CA ARG A 202 3.74 11.78 -13.55
C ARG A 202 5.21 12.10 -13.79
N ASP A 203 5.52 13.35 -14.14
CA ASP A 203 6.86 13.87 -14.36
C ASP A 203 6.99 15.29 -13.81
N ARG A 204 8.24 15.74 -13.60
CA ARG A 204 8.50 17.03 -12.94
C ARG A 204 7.96 18.22 -13.75
N ARG A 205 7.97 18.13 -15.09
CA ARG A 205 7.51 19.22 -15.96
C ARG A 205 5.99 19.36 -15.88
N THR A 206 5.24 18.26 -16.03
CA THR A 206 3.77 18.30 -15.89
C THR A 206 3.35 18.68 -14.47
N LEU A 207 4.10 18.25 -13.45
CA LEU A 207 3.88 18.67 -12.07
C LEU A 207 4.10 20.17 -11.89
N TYR A 208 5.16 20.74 -12.47
CA TYR A 208 5.44 22.17 -12.39
C TYR A 208 4.38 23.01 -13.09
N GLU A 209 3.88 22.56 -14.24
CA GLU A 209 2.76 23.20 -14.95
C GLU A 209 1.49 23.20 -14.10
N SER A 210 1.13 22.06 -13.51
CA SER A 210 -0.01 21.92 -12.60
C SER A 210 0.16 22.76 -11.32
N TYR A 211 1.37 22.82 -10.78
CA TYR A 211 1.72 23.64 -9.62
C TYR A 211 1.52 25.14 -9.90
N LYS A 212 2.00 25.64 -11.05
CA LYS A 212 1.81 27.03 -11.47
C LYS A 212 0.33 27.40 -11.67
N LYS A 213 -0.51 26.43 -12.05
CA LYS A 213 -1.96 26.62 -12.20
C LYS A 213 -2.72 26.54 -10.86
N GLY A 214 -2.07 26.19 -9.75
CA GLY A 214 -2.74 25.94 -8.47
C GLY A 214 -3.60 24.67 -8.48
N GLU A 215 -3.33 23.77 -9.42
CA GLU A 215 -3.95 22.44 -9.55
C GLU A 215 -3.17 21.37 -8.78
N ALA A 216 -1.87 21.58 -8.56
CA ALA A 216 -1.06 20.81 -7.63
C ALA A 216 -0.51 21.72 -6.51
N ILE A 217 -0.48 21.22 -5.29
CA ILE A 217 0.07 21.91 -4.13
C ILE A 217 0.98 20.97 -3.34
N VAL A 218 1.87 21.54 -2.52
CA VAL A 218 2.65 20.74 -1.57
C VAL A 218 1.70 20.09 -0.57
N PHE A 219 1.98 18.85 -0.17
CA PHE A 219 1.15 18.03 0.71
C PHE A 219 0.62 18.79 1.95
N HIS A 220 -0.67 18.64 2.25
CA HIS A 220 -1.44 19.41 3.24
C HIS A 220 -1.35 20.94 3.14
N GLY A 221 -0.79 21.53 2.08
CA GLY A 221 -0.61 22.97 1.96
C GLY A 221 -1.93 23.76 2.01
N ARG A 222 -3.07 23.13 1.70
CA ARG A 222 -4.40 23.73 1.81
C ARG A 222 -4.95 23.72 3.23
N TYR A 223 -4.66 22.69 4.01
CA TYR A 223 -5.22 22.50 5.37
C TYR A 223 -4.30 23.04 6.46
N ASN A 224 -2.98 22.94 6.25
CA ASN A 224 -1.97 23.40 7.19
C ASN A 224 -0.78 24.05 6.44
N PRO A 225 -0.95 25.29 5.95
CA PRO A 225 0.10 26.00 5.24
C PRO A 225 1.37 26.08 6.09
N GLY A 226 2.51 25.66 5.54
CA GLY A 226 3.79 25.69 6.24
C GLY A 226 4.24 24.35 6.85
N ALA A 227 3.34 23.39 7.07
CA ALA A 227 3.68 22.16 7.79
C ALA A 227 4.58 21.18 7.01
N HIS A 228 4.50 21.20 5.69
CA HIS A 228 5.30 20.33 4.80
C HIS A 228 6.09 21.14 3.78
N THR A 229 6.62 22.31 4.17
CA THR A 229 7.43 23.15 3.27
C THR A 229 8.57 22.37 2.66
N ILE A 230 8.79 22.57 1.37
CA ILE A 230 9.91 21.97 0.65
C ILE A 230 10.98 23.05 0.49
N PRO A 231 12.16 22.89 1.13
CA PRO A 231 13.25 23.85 0.97
C PRO A 231 13.65 24.01 -0.50
N ASN A 232 13.83 25.27 -0.92
CA ASN A 232 14.26 25.63 -2.28
C ASN A 232 13.39 24.97 -3.39
N LEU A 233 12.07 24.97 -3.21
CA LEU A 233 11.12 24.38 -4.17
C LEU A 233 11.25 24.98 -5.57
N ASP A 234 11.37 26.30 -5.68
CA ASP A 234 11.54 26.99 -6.96
C ASP A 234 12.84 26.58 -7.66
N GLY A 235 13.95 26.50 -6.92
CA GLY A 235 15.22 26.02 -7.45
C GLY A 235 15.16 24.55 -7.83
N TRP A 236 14.37 23.72 -7.14
CA TRP A 236 14.12 22.33 -7.53
C TRP A 236 13.39 22.22 -8.86
N PHE A 237 12.34 23.01 -9.09
CA PHE A 237 11.63 23.02 -10.38
C PHE A 237 12.49 23.55 -11.53
N LYS A 238 13.36 24.54 -11.27
CA LYS A 238 14.21 25.19 -12.29
C LYS A 238 15.48 24.40 -12.64
N ARG A 239 15.83 23.34 -11.91
CA ARG A 239 16.96 22.48 -12.25
C ARG A 239 16.76 21.86 -13.64
N ASN A 240 17.87 21.69 -14.39
CA ASN A 240 17.81 21.21 -15.76
C ASN A 240 17.10 19.84 -15.84
N ILE A 241 16.14 19.71 -16.75
CA ILE A 241 15.23 18.54 -16.87
C ILE A 241 15.86 17.41 -17.67
N THR A 242 16.97 17.69 -18.37
CA THR A 242 17.68 16.75 -19.25
C THR A 242 18.29 15.54 -18.54
N TYR A 243 18.38 15.57 -17.21
CA TYR A 243 18.71 14.40 -16.39
C TYR A 243 17.68 14.31 -15.26
N ASP A 244 16.56 13.65 -15.50
CA ASP A 244 15.62 13.15 -14.47
C ASP A 244 16.27 12.00 -13.65
N GLN A 245 17.57 12.13 -13.36
CA GLN A 245 18.20 11.29 -12.37
C GLN A 245 17.75 11.78 -10.99
N PRO A 246 17.35 10.86 -10.11
CA PRO A 246 16.96 11.22 -8.77
C PRO A 246 18.17 11.78 -8.02
N ALA A 247 17.96 12.83 -7.23
CA ALA A 247 19.03 13.52 -6.52
C ALA A 247 18.68 13.65 -5.04
N LEU A 248 19.68 13.41 -4.20
CA LEU A 248 19.56 13.60 -2.76
C LEU A 248 19.48 15.08 -2.42
N SER A 249 18.72 15.37 -1.35
CA SER A 249 18.62 16.68 -0.74
C SER A 249 18.82 16.49 0.75
N PHE A 250 19.86 17.11 1.31
CA PHE A 250 20.15 17.06 2.75
C PHE A 250 19.50 18.23 3.51
N THR A 251 18.86 19.15 2.78
CA THR A 251 18.12 20.25 3.39
C THR A 251 16.80 19.74 3.97
N LEU A 252 16.67 19.82 5.29
CA LEU A 252 15.45 19.52 6.02
C LEU A 252 14.45 20.71 5.92
N PRO A 253 13.12 20.44 5.95
CA PRO A 253 12.08 21.46 6.08
C PRO A 253 12.26 22.41 7.27
#